data_AF-A0A2N2LEP2-F1
#
_entry.id   AF-A0A2N2LEP2-F1
#
_cell.length_a   1.000
_cell.length_b   1.000
_cell.length_c   1.000
_cell.angle_alpha   90.00
_cell.angle_beta   90.00
_cell.angle_gamma   90.00
#
_symmetry.space_group_name_H-M   'P 1'
#
loop_
_entity.id
_entity.type
_entity.pdbx_description
1 polymer ?
#
loop_
_entity_poly.entity_id
_entity_poly.type
_entity_poly.pdbx_seq_one_letter_code
_entity_poly.pdbx_strand_id
1 'polypeptide(L)' 'MRRLGGQVPLAVGKVYATSDPMNPDHIFIPFRSLPPGRYELNFARYHERYPVNLTRAEDYPDDRAMIVKGHLPL' A
#
# COMPACT_ATOMS: atom_id res chain seq x y z
N MET A 1 -3.05 -30.08 -8.94
CA MET A 1 -3.07 -28.78 -8.24
C MET A 1 -1.90 -27.95 -8.75
N ARG A 2 -2.14 -26.99 -9.66
CA ARG A 2 -1.08 -26.11 -10.17
C ARG A 2 -0.70 -25.11 -9.10
N ARG A 3 0.55 -25.14 -8.61
CA ARG A 3 1.15 -24.01 -7.88
C ARG A 3 1.28 -22.87 -8.89
N LEU A 4 0.32 -21.94 -8.88
CA LEU A 4 0.53 -20.60 -9.43
C LEU A 4 1.67 -20.01 -8.60
N GLY A 5 2.86 -19.87 -9.18
CA GLY A 5 3.93 -19.07 -8.58
C GLY A 5 3.35 -17.68 -8.33
N GLY A 6 3.05 -17.39 -7.07
CA GLY A 6 2.04 -16.41 -6.68
C GLY A 6 2.41 -15.02 -7.15
N GLN A 7 1.76 -14.55 -8.21
CA GLN A 7 1.85 -13.17 -8.65
C GLN A 7 1.30 -12.29 -7.53
N VAL A 8 2.13 -11.41 -6.98
CA VAL A 8 1.70 -10.43 -5.98
C VAL A 8 0.76 -9.44 -6.69
N PRO A 9 -0.45 -9.20 -6.16
CA PRO A 9 -1.39 -8.28 -6.79
C PRO A 9 -0.86 -6.84 -6.76
N LEU A 10 -1.09 -6.09 -7.84
CA LEU A 10 -0.80 -4.66 -7.90
C LEU A 10 -1.95 -3.88 -7.25
N ALA A 11 -1.63 -3.02 -6.29
CA ALA A 11 -2.57 -2.07 -5.71
C ALA A 11 -2.41 -0.69 -6.38
N VAL A 12 -3.53 -0.07 -6.75
CA VAL A 12 -3.56 1.21 -7.47
C VAL A 12 -4.36 2.24 -6.66
N GLY A 13 -3.75 3.40 -6.41
CA GLY A 13 -4.32 4.45 -5.58
C GLY A 13 -3.36 5.60 -5.35
N LYS A 14 -3.61 6.38 -4.29
CA LYS A 14 -2.76 7.50 -3.87
C LYS A 14 -2.05 7.15 -2.56
N VAL A 15 -0.77 7.48 -2.46
CA VAL A 15 0.01 7.35 -1.23
C VAL A 15 0.27 8.75 -0.66
N TYR A 16 0.10 8.89 0.64
CA TYR A 16 0.36 10.10 1.41
C TYR A 16 1.41 9.76 2.48
N ALA A 17 2.47 10.56 2.54
CA ALA A 17 3.39 10.52 3.66
C ALA A 17 2.71 11.18 4.87
N THR A 18 2.80 10.57 6.06
CA THR A 18 2.45 11.32 7.28
C THR A 18 3.56 12.34 7.55
N SER A 19 3.16 13.48 8.08
CA SER A 19 4.07 14.52 8.55
C SER A 19 4.58 14.27 9.98
N ASP A 20 4.18 13.18 10.63
CA ASP A 20 4.63 12.81 11.98
C ASP A 20 6.00 12.11 11.90
N PRO A 21 7.09 12.74 12.35
CA PRO A 21 8.42 12.13 12.33
C PRO A 21 8.52 10.92 13.26
N MET A 22 7.60 10.74 14.21
CA MET A 22 7.54 9.58 15.10
C MET A 22 6.73 8.43 14.52
N ASN A 23 5.95 8.67 13.45
CA ASN A 23 5.18 7.64 12.77
C ASN A 23 5.57 7.55 11.28
N PRO A 24 6.51 6.66 10.93
CA PRO A 24 7.00 6.50 9.56
C PRO A 24 6.01 5.78 8.64
N ASP A 25 4.82 5.42 9.13
CA ASP A 25 3.82 4.72 8.33
C ASP A 25 3.39 5.58 7.13
N HIS A 26 3.06 4.99 6.00
CA HIS A 26 2.45 5.77 4.90
C HIS A 26 0.98 5.40 4.77
N ILE A 27 0.14 6.37 4.45
CA ILE A 27 -1.28 6.11 4.19
C ILE A 27 -1.48 5.90 2.70
N PHE A 28 -2.07 4.79 2.33
CA PHE A 28 -2.48 4.46 0.97
C PHE A 28 -3.99 4.40 0.86
N ILE A 29 -4.55 5.20 -0.05
CA ILE A 29 -5.99 5.19 -0.36
C ILE A 29 -6.15 4.53 -1.74
N PRO A 30 -6.62 3.28 -1.82
CA PRO A 30 -6.81 2.58 -3.08
C PRO A 30 -8.04 3.12 -3.82
N PHE A 31 -8.06 3.01 -5.16
CA PHE A 31 -9.23 3.39 -5.96
C PHE A 31 -10.45 2.50 -5.71
N ARG A 32 -10.23 1.26 -5.24
CA ARG A 32 -11.26 0.29 -4.85
C ARG A 32 -10.87 -0.32 -3.50
N SER A 33 -11.83 -0.71 -2.68
CA SER A 33 -11.55 -1.36 -1.40
C SER A 33 -10.71 -2.62 -1.61
N LEU A 34 -9.64 -2.75 -0.81
CA LEU A 34 -8.71 -3.89 -0.85
C LEU A 34 -8.72 -4.62 0.51
N PRO A 35 -8.65 -5.96 0.53
CA PRO A 35 -8.37 -6.66 1.77
C PRO A 35 -6.94 -6.39 2.24
N PRO A 36 -6.65 -6.48 3.55
CA PRO A 36 -5.29 -6.49 4.07
C PRO A 36 -4.45 -7.62 3.47
N GLY A 37 -3.16 -7.38 3.25
CA GLY A 37 -2.27 -8.38 2.70
C GLY A 37 -1.05 -7.81 1.99
N ARG A 38 -0.36 -8.69 1.24
CA ARG A 38 0.84 -8.33 0.47
C ARG A 38 0.45 -7.83 -0.92
N TYR A 39 1.00 -6.68 -1.30
CA TYR A 39 0.74 -6.02 -2.59
C TYR A 39 2.03 -5.46 -3.19
N GLU A 40 1.98 -5.11 -4.46
CA GLU A 40 2.95 -4.21 -5.10
C GLU A 40 2.32 -2.83 -5.28
N LEU A 41 3.08 -1.77 -5.03
CA LEU A 41 2.74 -0.40 -5.42
C LEU A 41 3.66 0.03 -6.57
N ASN A 42 3.08 0.68 -7.59
CA ASN A 42 3.84 1.28 -8.68
C ASN A 42 3.67 2.79 -8.64
N PHE A 43 4.77 3.51 -8.43
CA PHE A 43 4.78 4.97 -8.46
C PHE A 43 5.09 5.44 -9.86
N ALA A 44 4.20 6.26 -10.43
CA ALA A 44 4.34 6.79 -11.79
C ALA A 44 5.69 7.50 -12.01
N ARG A 45 6.30 8.08 -10.98
CA ARG A 45 7.60 8.77 -11.04
C ARG A 45 8.78 7.81 -11.22
N TYR A 46 8.75 6.65 -10.58
CA TYR A 46 9.91 5.76 -10.49
C TYR A 46 9.81 4.56 -11.44
N HIS A 47 8.61 4.30 -11.99
CA HIS A 47 8.33 3.16 -12.89
C HIS A 47 8.75 1.79 -12.31
N GLU A 48 8.94 1.72 -11.00
CA GLU A 48 9.37 0.55 -10.25
C GLU A 48 8.25 0.08 -9.32
N ARG A 49 8.23 -1.23 -9.05
CA ARG A 49 7.27 -1.86 -8.15
C ARG A 49 7.88 -2.09 -6.78
N TYR A 50 7.20 -1.60 -5.76
CA TYR A 50 7.61 -1.75 -4.37
C TYR A 50 6.69 -2.75 -3.66
N PRO A 51 7.22 -3.88 -3.18
CA PRO A 51 6.44 -4.82 -2.40
C PRO A 51 6.15 -4.23 -1.01
N VAL A 52 4.88 -4.25 -0.62
CA VAL A 52 4.41 -3.71 0.66
C VAL A 52 3.40 -4.65 1.31
N ASN A 53 3.21 -4.50 2.62
CA ASN A 53 2.06 -5.06 3.32
C ASN A 53 1.07 -3.94 3.63
N LEU A 54 -0.19 -4.13 3.27
CA LEU A 54 -1.28 -3.20 3.56
C LEU A 54 -2.11 -3.71 4.74
N THR A 55 -2.35 -2.85 5.73
CA THR A 55 -3.27 -3.10 6.84
C THR A 55 -4.32 -1.99 6.91
N ARG A 56 -5.51 -2.24 7.46
CA ARG A 56 -6.54 -1.20 7.59
C ARG A 56 -6.03 -0.05 8.46
N ALA A 57 -6.39 1.19 8.09
CA ALA A 57 -6.17 2.37 8.91
C ALA A 57 -7.47 2.69 9.68
N GLU A 58 -7.61 2.16 10.90
CA GLU A 58 -8.86 2.27 11.68
C GLU A 58 -9.17 3.73 12.11
N ASP A 59 -8.13 4.54 12.28
CA ASP A 59 -8.25 5.94 12.73
C ASP A 59 -8.33 6.96 11.57
N TYR A 60 -8.50 6.50 10.32
CA TYR A 60 -8.52 7.39 9.15
C TYR A 60 -9.95 7.67 8.66
N PRO A 61 -10.28 8.91 8.22
CA PRO A 61 -11.63 9.24 7.77
C PRO A 61 -12.15 8.46 6.55
N ASP A 62 -11.25 8.00 5.67
CA ASP A 62 -11.59 7.15 4.50
C ASP A 62 -11.51 5.68 4.91
N ASP A 63 -12.62 4.95 4.80
CA ASP A 63 -12.76 3.55 5.20
C ASP A 63 -11.93 2.57 4.35
N ARG A 64 -11.47 3.03 3.19
CA ARG A 64 -10.56 2.27 2.32
C ARG A 64 -9.10 2.53 2.65
N ALA A 65 -8.79 3.50 3.51
CA ALA A 65 -7.42 3.84 3.83
C ALA A 65 -6.69 2.66 4.46
N MET A 66 -5.47 2.47 3.98
CA MET A 66 -4.58 1.40 4.41
C MET A 66 -3.27 2.00 4.90
N ILE A 67 -2.74 1.46 5.98
CA ILE A 67 -1.36 1.68 6.39
C ILE A 67 -0.46 0.83 5.49
N VAL A 68 0.57 1.46 4.93
CA VAL A 68 1.62 0.81 4.16
C VAL A 68 2.77 0.45 5.10
N LYS A 69 3.05 -0.84 5.21
CA LYS A 69 4.22 -1.38 5.93
C LYS A 69 5.25 -1.85 4.92
N GLY A 70 6.34 -1.11 4.81
CA GLY A 70 7.43 -1.34 3.86
C GLY A 70 8.18 -0.05 3.56
N HIS A 71 9.34 -0.17 2.92
CA HIS A 71 10.09 1.01 2.50
C HIS A 71 9.55 1.52 1.16
N LEU A 72 9.21 2.80 1.11
CA LEU A 72 8.79 3.49 -0.10
C LEU A 72 9.78 4.62 -0.45
N PRO A 73 10.02 4.91 -1.74
CA PRO A 73 10.87 6.00 -2.19
C PRO A 73 10.14 7.36 -2.13
N LEU A 74 9.62 7.74 -0.96
CA LEU A 74 8.84 8.97 -0.78
C LEU A 74 9.70 10.17 -0.36
#